data_AF-A0A3A0CQC1-F1
#
_entry.id   AF-A0A3A0CQC1-F1
#
_cell.length_a   1.000
_cell.length_b   1.000
_cell.length_c   1.000
_cell.angle_alpha   90.00
_cell.angle_beta   90.00
_cell.angle_gamma   90.00
#
_symmetry.space_group_name_H-M   'P 1'
#
loop_
_entity.id
_entity.type
_entity.pdbx_description
1 polymer ?
#
loop_
_entity_poly.entity_id
_entity_poly.type
_entity_poly.pdbx_seq_one_letter_code
_entity_poly.pdbx_strand_id
1 'polypeptide(L)'
;MIAQEDYSKIERQIQKYLSARFEDVSVRVGDDIHYKGTNVIITSSHFVGWLPEQRFHHIVRELPQEFYEQHLRSGMVWFELAPGESPKHYMGMPRSEDIADDDPRIAAMLARLGFARKLRKAVADDGDDASPDDFELTREVLQQMELPEREIERVLLFLIGRGAFCDAHVLADVLPQLAAGKSA
;
A
#
# COMPACT_ATOMS: atom_id res chain seq x y z
N MET A 1 -2.40 -9.18 24.99
CA MET A 1 -2.20 -7.72 25.14
C MET A 1 -0.80 -7.51 25.66
N ILE A 2 -0.05 -6.61 25.03
CA ILE A 2 1.31 -6.25 25.46
C ILE A 2 1.21 -5.41 26.73
N ALA A 3 2.07 -5.69 27.71
CA ALA A 3 2.15 -4.89 28.92
C ALA A 3 2.70 -3.49 28.58
N GLN A 4 2.17 -2.44 29.20
CA GLN A 4 2.60 -1.07 28.89
C GLN A 4 4.11 -0.84 29.03
N GLU A 5 4.75 -1.58 29.92
CA GLU A 5 6.21 -1.59 30.12
C GLU A 5 7.02 -2.06 28.90
N ASP A 6 6.39 -2.79 27.99
CA ASP A 6 7.02 -3.33 26.78
C ASP A 6 6.89 -2.39 25.57
N TYR A 7 6.07 -1.33 25.61
CA TYR A 7 5.83 -0.46 24.45
C TYR A 7 7.11 0.14 23.89
N SER A 8 7.97 0.73 24.73
CA SER A 8 9.23 1.31 24.28
C SER A 8 10.21 0.26 23.71
N LYS A 9 10.08 -1.00 24.11
CA LYS A 9 10.87 -2.09 23.53
C LYS A 9 10.36 -2.43 22.13
N ILE A 10 9.05 -2.54 21.96
CA ILE A 10 8.40 -2.84 20.68
C ILE A 10 8.60 -1.69 19.68
N GLU A 11 8.44 -0.44 20.11
CA GLU A 11 8.74 0.76 19.29
C GLU A 11 10.13 0.68 18.68
N ARG A 12 11.15 0.46 19.51
CA ARG A 12 12.55 0.35 19.07
C ARG A 12 12.78 -0.82 18.14
N GLN A 13 12.11 -1.95 18.35
CA GLN A 13 12.22 -3.12 17.49
C GLN A 13 11.60 -2.87 16.12
N ILE A 14 10.36 -2.38 16.06
CA ILE A 14 9.69 -2.00 14.81
C ILE A 14 10.55 -0.97 14.06
N GLN A 15 10.98 0.11 14.72
CA GLN A 15 11.78 1.15 14.08
C GLN A 15 13.09 0.58 13.51
N LYS A 16 13.76 -0.32 14.23
CA LYS A 16 14.96 -0.98 13.74
C LYS A 16 14.70 -1.82 12.48
N TYR A 17 13.62 -2.60 12.46
CA TYR A 17 13.26 -3.40 11.28
C TYR A 17 12.95 -2.51 10.08
N LEU A 18 12.21 -1.42 10.30
CA LEU A 18 11.78 -0.52 9.25
C LEU A 18 12.89 0.40 8.72
N SER A 19 13.88 0.75 9.54
CA SER A 19 14.93 1.73 9.20
C SER A 19 15.81 1.37 8.00
N ALA A 20 15.87 0.10 7.60
CA ALA A 20 16.62 -0.33 6.43
C ALA A 20 15.94 0.11 5.12
N ARG A 21 14.61 0.21 5.13
CA ARG A 21 13.78 0.56 3.98
C ARG A 21 13.27 2.00 4.04
N PHE A 22 12.98 2.48 5.25
CA PHE A 22 12.40 3.80 5.50
C PHE A 22 13.35 4.60 6.39
N GLU A 23 14.22 5.41 5.78
CA GLU A 23 15.33 6.08 6.50
C GLU A 23 14.83 7.02 7.60
N ASP A 24 13.71 7.69 7.37
CA ASP A 24 13.14 8.70 8.27
C ASP A 24 12.04 8.16 9.20
N VAL A 25 11.90 6.83 9.30
CA VAL A 25 10.79 6.21 10.03
C VAL A 25 10.80 6.52 11.52
N SER A 26 9.66 6.96 12.03
CA SER A 26 9.39 7.11 13.46
C SER A 26 8.27 6.16 13.88
N VAL A 27 8.41 5.54 15.05
CA VAL A 27 7.41 4.61 15.58
C VAL A 27 7.00 5.01 16.99
N ARG A 28 5.69 4.98 17.25
CA ARG A 28 5.10 5.17 18.57
C ARG A 28 4.05 4.10 18.85
N VAL A 29 4.11 3.49 20.03
CA VAL A 29 3.19 2.47 20.51
C VAL A 29 2.65 2.91 21.86
N GLY A 30 1.35 2.85 22.04
CA GLY A 30 0.73 3.19 23.31
C GLY A 30 -0.78 3.09 23.29
N ASP A 31 -1.38 3.17 24.46
CA ASP A 31 -2.83 3.09 24.60
C ASP A 31 -3.49 4.44 24.34
N ASP A 32 -4.65 4.41 23.69
CA ASP A 32 -5.58 5.52 23.54
C ASP A 32 -4.95 6.79 22.94
N ILE A 33 -3.89 6.65 22.14
CA ILE A 33 -3.17 7.79 21.54
C ILE A 33 -4.09 8.53 20.55
N HIS A 34 -4.75 7.78 19.67
CA HIS A 34 -5.64 8.28 18.63
C HIS A 34 -6.97 7.53 18.60
N TYR A 35 -6.99 6.27 19.04
CA TYR A 35 -8.17 5.43 19.08
C TYR A 35 -8.15 4.55 20.32
N LYS A 36 -9.33 4.13 20.78
CA LYS A 36 -9.44 3.30 21.98
C LYS A 36 -8.69 1.97 21.81
N GLY A 37 -7.87 1.63 22.80
CA GLY A 37 -7.00 0.44 22.80
C GLY A 37 -5.56 0.76 22.42
N THR A 38 -4.74 -0.29 22.23
CA THR A 38 -3.33 -0.12 21.88
C THR A 38 -3.19 0.34 20.42
N ASN A 39 -2.46 1.41 20.20
CA ASN A 39 -2.21 1.99 18.89
C ASN A 39 -0.73 1.81 18.52
N VAL A 40 -0.47 1.56 17.23
CA VAL A 40 0.86 1.59 16.62
C VAL A 40 0.85 2.68 15.55
N ILE A 41 1.72 3.66 15.68
CA ILE A 41 1.78 4.81 14.80
C ILE A 41 3.16 4.82 14.16
N ILE A 42 3.18 4.74 12.85
CA ILE A 42 4.40 4.70 12.05
C ILE A 42 4.34 5.91 11.13
N THR A 43 5.39 6.72 11.11
CA THR A 43 5.45 7.92 10.28
C THR A 43 6.70 7.91 9.43
N SER A 44 6.57 8.17 8.12
CA SER A 44 7.69 8.26 7.17
C SER A 44 7.28 9.05 5.94
N SER A 45 8.20 9.83 5.37
CA SER A 45 8.00 10.56 4.10
C SER A 45 7.75 9.65 2.91
N HIS A 46 8.18 8.39 2.97
CA HIS A 46 7.93 7.40 1.93
C HIS A 46 6.43 7.12 1.72
N PHE A 47 5.59 7.40 2.72
CA PHE A 47 4.14 7.14 2.62
C PHE A 47 3.39 8.22 1.82
N VAL A 48 4.06 9.30 1.40
CA VAL A 48 3.45 10.35 0.58
C VAL A 48 2.97 9.76 -0.75
N GLY A 49 1.68 9.94 -1.06
CA GLY A 49 1.07 9.45 -2.30
C GLY A 49 0.74 7.95 -2.31
N TRP A 50 1.17 7.20 -1.29
CA TRP A 50 0.83 5.78 -1.14
C TRP A 50 -0.56 5.59 -0.54
N LEU A 51 -1.25 4.58 -1.04
CA LEU A 51 -2.54 4.15 -0.52
C LEU A 51 -2.37 3.33 0.77
N PRO A 52 -3.40 3.24 1.62
CA PRO A 52 -3.25 2.65 2.94
C PRO A 52 -2.78 1.19 2.93
N GLU A 53 -3.36 0.34 2.09
CA GLU A 53 -2.93 -1.07 1.98
C GLU A 53 -1.51 -1.21 1.43
N GLN A 54 -1.07 -0.31 0.56
CA GLN A 54 0.33 -0.27 0.09
C GLN A 54 1.29 0.03 1.24
N ARG A 55 0.97 1.01 2.10
CA ARG A 55 1.78 1.34 3.29
C ARG A 55 1.87 0.14 4.23
N PHE A 56 0.73 -0.44 4.57
CA PHE A 56 0.66 -1.61 5.45
C PHE A 56 1.45 -2.81 4.88
N HIS A 57 1.27 -3.11 3.60
CA HIS A 57 1.97 -4.20 2.91
C HIS A 57 3.49 -4.04 3.00
N HIS A 58 4.01 -2.86 2.68
CA HIS A 58 5.46 -2.62 2.73
C HIS A 58 6.01 -2.62 4.14
N ILE A 59 5.25 -2.16 5.14
CA ILE A 59 5.66 -2.26 6.54
C ILE A 59 5.75 -3.72 6.98
N VAL A 60 4.69 -4.52 6.76
CA VAL A 60 4.64 -5.89 7.26
C VAL A 60 5.72 -6.77 6.64
N ARG A 61 6.11 -6.53 5.38
CA ARG A 61 7.19 -7.27 4.71
C ARG A 61 8.56 -7.11 5.37
N GLU A 62 8.80 -5.98 6.02
CA GLU A 62 10.07 -5.71 6.71
C GLU A 62 10.10 -6.27 8.14
N LEU A 63 8.95 -6.68 8.68
CA LEU A 63 8.86 -7.25 10.01
C LEU A 63 9.13 -8.77 9.95
N PRO A 64 10.00 -9.31 10.83
CA PRO A 64 10.13 -10.76 10.97
C PRO A 64 8.76 -11.38 11.28
N GLN A 65 8.43 -12.48 10.60
CA GLN A 65 7.12 -13.11 10.72
C GLN A 65 6.79 -13.47 12.16
N GLU A 66 7.74 -14.04 12.90
CA GLU A 66 7.54 -14.42 14.30
C GLU A 66 7.27 -13.21 15.18
N PHE A 67 7.94 -12.09 14.90
CA PHE A 67 7.74 -10.83 15.63
C PHE A 67 6.33 -10.30 15.38
N TYR A 68 5.89 -10.28 14.11
CA TYR A 68 4.55 -9.84 13.74
C TYR A 68 3.47 -10.72 14.40
N GLU A 69 3.62 -12.04 14.33
CA GLU A 69 2.64 -12.97 14.89
C GLU A 69 2.53 -12.88 16.42
N GLN A 70 3.66 -12.76 17.12
CA GLN A 70 3.69 -12.73 18.59
C GLN A 70 3.21 -11.40 19.17
N HIS A 71 3.55 -10.28 18.52
CA HIS A 71 3.38 -8.97 19.13
C HIS A 71 2.31 -8.11 18.46
N LEU A 72 2.03 -8.32 17.17
CA LEU A 72 1.36 -7.31 16.34
C LEU A 72 0.06 -7.80 15.69
N ARG A 73 -0.07 -9.12 15.49
CA ARG A 73 -1.18 -9.74 14.75
C ARG A 73 -2.56 -9.48 15.35
N SER A 74 -2.68 -9.21 16.64
CA SER A 74 -3.98 -9.07 17.30
C SER A 74 -4.03 -7.93 18.31
N GLY A 75 -5.14 -7.19 18.29
CA GLY A 75 -5.50 -6.23 19.33
C GLY A 75 -4.82 -4.86 19.23
N MET A 76 -4.28 -4.49 18.05
CA MET A 76 -3.69 -3.17 17.81
C MET A 76 -4.37 -2.44 16.67
N VAL A 77 -4.46 -1.12 16.79
CA VAL A 77 -4.89 -0.23 15.71
C VAL A 77 -3.67 0.44 15.11
N TRP A 78 -3.49 0.29 13.80
CA TRP A 78 -2.33 0.80 13.09
C TRP A 78 -2.64 2.12 12.39
N PHE A 79 -1.66 3.03 12.42
CA PHE A 79 -1.69 4.31 11.71
C PHE A 79 -0.37 4.52 10.98
N GLU A 80 -0.37 4.28 9.67
CA GLU A 80 0.75 4.48 8.76
C GLU A 80 0.65 5.87 8.13
N LEU A 81 1.27 6.88 8.74
CA LEU A 81 1.04 8.29 8.42
C LEU A 81 2.18 8.91 7.62
N ALA A 82 1.85 9.68 6.59
CA ALA A 82 2.81 10.62 6.00
C ALA A 82 3.05 11.82 6.94
N PRO A 83 4.18 12.55 6.82
CA PRO A 83 4.43 13.74 7.63
C PRO A 83 3.29 14.77 7.51
N GLY A 84 2.76 15.20 8.66
CA GLY A 84 1.64 16.16 8.72
C GLY A 84 0.25 15.55 8.48
N GLU A 85 0.16 14.26 8.18
CA GLU A 85 -1.11 13.56 8.04
C GLU A 85 -1.75 13.26 9.40
N SER A 86 -3.07 13.45 9.50
CA SER A 86 -3.81 13.12 10.72
C SER A 86 -4.36 11.70 10.68
N PRO A 87 -4.50 11.01 11.83
CA PRO A 87 -5.16 9.71 11.92
C PRO A 87 -6.56 9.70 11.32
N LYS A 88 -7.32 10.78 11.52
CA LYS A 88 -8.67 10.94 10.96
C LYS A 88 -8.65 10.98 9.43
N HIS A 89 -7.66 11.65 8.85
CA HIS A 89 -7.49 11.66 7.40
C HIS A 89 -7.15 10.25 6.89
N TYR A 90 -6.18 9.58 7.51
CA TYR A 90 -5.78 8.22 7.16
C TYR A 90 -6.93 7.20 7.25
N MET A 91 -7.75 7.27 8.30
CA MET A 91 -8.95 6.42 8.44
C MET A 91 -10.04 6.72 7.40
N GLY A 92 -10.05 7.92 6.84
CA GLY A 92 -11.00 8.32 5.79
C GLY A 92 -10.48 8.07 4.37
N MET A 93 -9.25 7.57 4.21
CA MET A 93 -8.71 7.21 2.90
C MET A 93 -9.44 5.99 2.34
N PRO A 94 -9.71 5.97 1.03
CA PRO A 94 -10.39 4.86 0.39
C PRO A 94 -9.54 3.59 0.43
N ARG A 95 -10.23 2.46 0.46
CA ARG A 95 -9.70 1.10 0.49
C ARG A 95 -10.14 0.35 -0.75
N SER A 96 -9.41 -0.72 -1.05
CA SER A 96 -9.73 -1.64 -2.15
C SER A 96 -11.12 -2.25 -2.01
N GLU A 97 -11.59 -2.49 -0.78
CA GLU A 97 -12.96 -2.94 -0.51
C GLU A 97 -14.03 -1.91 -0.90
N ASP A 98 -13.74 -0.60 -0.85
CA ASP A 98 -14.69 0.46 -1.21
C ASP A 98 -15.02 0.47 -2.71
N ILE A 99 -14.20 -0.19 -3.54
CA ILE A 99 -14.34 -0.23 -5.00
C ILE A 99 -14.60 -1.64 -5.53
N ALA A 100 -14.77 -2.64 -4.66
CA ALA A 100 -14.87 -4.04 -5.07
C ALA A 100 -16.05 -4.30 -6.03
N ASP A 101 -17.18 -3.59 -5.86
CA ASP A 101 -18.33 -3.70 -6.76
C ASP A 101 -18.06 -3.10 -8.16
N ASP A 102 -17.06 -2.23 -8.28
CA ASP A 102 -16.62 -1.62 -9.55
C ASP A 102 -15.60 -2.47 -10.31
N ASP A 103 -15.09 -3.57 -9.73
CA ASP A 103 -14.05 -4.43 -10.31
C ASP A 103 -14.29 -4.76 -11.79
N PRO A 104 -15.47 -5.28 -12.19
CA PRO A 104 -15.72 -5.63 -13.59
C PRO A 104 -15.68 -4.42 -14.52
N ARG A 105 -16.16 -3.27 -14.04
CA ARG A 105 -16.18 -2.00 -14.80
C ARG A 105 -14.76 -1.48 -15.00
N ILE A 106 -13.94 -1.50 -13.95
CA ILE A 106 -12.55 -1.06 -13.99
C ILE A 106 -11.73 -1.98 -14.90
N ALA A 107 -11.86 -3.29 -14.76
CA ALA A 107 -11.17 -4.26 -15.62
C ALA A 107 -11.53 -4.07 -17.11
N ALA A 108 -12.82 -3.91 -17.42
CA ALA A 108 -13.28 -3.67 -18.79
C ALA A 108 -12.76 -2.34 -19.36
N MET A 109 -12.71 -1.28 -18.53
CA MET A 109 -12.12 0.00 -18.90
C MET A 109 -10.63 -0.14 -19.23
N LEU A 110 -9.83 -0.77 -18.36
CA LEU A 110 -8.40 -0.98 -18.55
C LEU A 110 -8.10 -1.82 -19.80
N ALA A 111 -8.90 -2.86 -20.06
CA ALA A 111 -8.80 -3.66 -21.26
C ALA A 111 -9.08 -2.84 -22.52
N ARG A 112 -10.19 -2.08 -22.54
CA ARG A 112 -10.57 -1.21 -23.68
C ARG A 112 -9.50 -0.16 -23.98
N LEU A 113 -8.89 0.42 -22.96
CA LEU A 113 -7.84 1.42 -23.12
C LEU A 113 -6.45 0.82 -23.42
N GLY A 114 -6.33 -0.51 -23.40
CA GLY A 114 -5.07 -1.21 -23.69
C GLY A 114 -3.99 -1.02 -22.63
N PHE A 115 -4.38 -0.84 -21.37
CA PHE A 115 -3.48 -0.59 -20.23
C PHE A 115 -2.30 -1.55 -20.19
N ALA A 116 -2.56 -2.86 -20.22
CA ALA A 116 -1.52 -3.89 -20.12
C ALA A 116 -0.43 -3.76 -21.19
N ARG A 117 -0.80 -3.38 -22.41
CA ARG A 117 0.17 -3.17 -23.50
C ARG A 117 0.98 -1.89 -23.28
N LYS A 118 0.33 -0.82 -22.82
CA LYS A 118 0.98 0.47 -22.55
C LYS A 118 1.98 0.35 -21.40
N LEU A 119 1.60 -0.31 -20.29
CA LEU A 119 2.49 -0.50 -19.16
C LEU A 119 3.73 -1.35 -19.53
N ARG A 120 3.54 -2.48 -20.22
CA ARG A 120 4.68 -3.29 -20.70
C ARG A 120 5.60 -2.52 -21.63
N LYS A 121 5.05 -1.66 -22.48
CA LYS A 121 5.83 -0.79 -23.35
C LYS A 121 6.60 0.24 -22.54
N ALA A 122 5.97 0.87 -21.55
CA ALA A 122 6.61 1.87 -20.69
C ALA A 122 7.84 1.29 -19.98
N VAL A 123 7.72 0.11 -19.38
CA VAL A 123 8.87 -0.60 -18.76
C VAL A 123 9.97 -0.89 -19.79
N ALA A 124 9.61 -1.37 -20.98
CA ALA A 124 10.58 -1.69 -22.02
C ALA A 124 11.28 -0.44 -22.60
N ASP A 125 10.60 0.70 -22.62
CA ASP A 125 11.13 1.96 -23.14
C ASP A 125 12.00 2.69 -22.09
N ASP A 126 11.67 2.58 -20.80
CA ASP A 126 12.41 3.21 -19.69
C ASP A 126 13.79 2.54 -19.47
N GLY A 127 13.88 1.24 -19.74
CA GLY A 127 15.13 0.48 -19.67
C GLY A 127 15.51 0.02 -18.26
N ASP A 128 14.80 0.51 -17.24
CA ASP A 128 14.89 0.07 -15.86
C ASP A 128 13.82 -0.98 -15.53
N ASP A 129 14.05 -1.74 -14.45
CA ASP A 129 13.07 -2.67 -13.91
C ASP A 129 11.91 -1.90 -13.25
N ALA A 130 10.71 -2.47 -13.31
CA ALA A 130 9.54 -1.87 -12.68
C ALA A 130 9.73 -1.72 -11.16
N SER A 131 9.30 -0.57 -10.63
CA SER A 131 9.44 -0.22 -9.21
C SER A 131 8.91 -1.34 -8.29
N PRO A 132 9.73 -1.84 -7.34
CA PRO A 132 9.27 -2.75 -6.31
C PRO A 132 8.58 -2.03 -5.14
N ASP A 133 8.55 -0.70 -5.16
CA ASP A 133 8.18 0.13 -4.00
C ASP A 133 6.86 0.86 -4.21
N ASP A 134 6.58 1.32 -5.41
CA ASP A 134 5.41 2.17 -5.69
C ASP A 134 4.80 1.97 -7.08
N PHE A 135 3.78 2.78 -7.36
CA PHE A 135 3.00 2.76 -8.60
C PHE A 135 3.33 3.94 -9.50
N GLU A 136 4.55 4.49 -9.43
CA GLU A 136 4.91 5.70 -10.18
C GLU A 136 4.67 5.49 -11.68
N LEU A 137 5.21 4.41 -12.26
CA LEU A 137 5.05 4.11 -13.68
C LEU A 137 3.60 3.78 -14.04
N THR A 138 2.90 3.04 -13.18
CA THR A 138 1.47 2.76 -13.37
C THR A 138 0.66 4.04 -13.40
N ARG A 139 0.91 4.98 -12.48
CA ARG A 139 0.24 6.30 -12.45
C ARG A 139 0.51 7.08 -13.73
N GLU A 140 1.77 7.16 -14.15
CA GLU A 140 2.14 7.85 -15.40
C GLU A 140 1.41 7.28 -16.61
N VAL A 141 1.38 5.96 -16.75
CA VAL A 141 0.68 5.30 -17.86
C VAL A 141 -0.82 5.61 -17.83
N LEU A 142 -1.45 5.61 -16.65
CA LEU A 142 -2.87 5.95 -16.51
C LEU A 142 -3.15 7.44 -16.81
N GLN A 143 -2.24 8.34 -16.43
CA GLN A 143 -2.31 9.76 -16.77
C GLN A 143 -2.16 10.00 -18.28
N GLN A 144 -1.25 9.29 -18.94
CA GLN A 144 -1.12 9.30 -20.41
C GLN A 144 -2.35 8.74 -21.15
N MET A 145 -3.22 8.02 -20.42
CA MET A 145 -4.52 7.57 -20.92
C MET A 145 -5.65 8.57 -20.63
N GLU A 146 -5.30 9.77 -20.15
CA GLU A 146 -6.19 10.89 -19.84
C GLU A 146 -7.26 10.54 -18.80
N LEU A 147 -6.94 9.60 -17.89
CA LEU A 147 -7.82 9.30 -16.76
C LEU A 147 -7.74 10.43 -15.72
N PRO A 148 -8.87 10.86 -15.14
CA PRO A 148 -8.86 11.81 -14.04
C PRO A 148 -8.26 11.18 -12.78
N GLU A 149 -7.64 11.99 -11.90
CA GLU A 149 -6.96 11.50 -10.69
C GLU A 149 -7.84 10.58 -9.83
N ARG A 150 -9.14 10.88 -9.73
CA ARG A 150 -10.09 10.03 -9.01
C ARG A 150 -10.24 8.63 -9.63
N GLU A 151 -10.23 8.50 -10.95
CA GLU A 151 -10.27 7.17 -11.58
C GLU A 151 -8.91 6.48 -11.52
N ILE A 152 -7.79 7.24 -11.53
CA ILE A 152 -6.45 6.68 -11.29
C ILE A 152 -6.40 6.04 -9.90
N GLU A 153 -6.83 6.76 -8.86
CA GLU A 153 -6.90 6.23 -7.49
C GLU A 153 -7.74 4.95 -7.42
N ARG A 154 -8.92 4.94 -8.06
CA ARG A 154 -9.80 3.76 -8.11
C ARG A 154 -9.16 2.58 -8.84
N VAL A 155 -8.40 2.83 -9.91
CA VAL A 155 -7.61 1.80 -10.60
C VAL A 155 -6.53 1.25 -9.69
N LEU A 156 -5.79 2.10 -8.96
CA LEU A 156 -4.75 1.62 -8.03
C LEU A 156 -5.35 0.78 -6.91
N LEU A 157 -6.49 1.17 -6.34
CA LEU A 157 -7.24 0.39 -5.36
C LEU A 157 -7.72 -0.95 -5.94
N PHE A 158 -8.16 -0.98 -7.20
CA PHE A 158 -8.47 -2.21 -7.91
C PHE A 158 -7.25 -3.13 -8.06
N LEU A 159 -6.09 -2.56 -8.40
CA LEU A 159 -4.84 -3.33 -8.51
C LEU A 159 -4.41 -3.89 -7.13
N ILE A 160 -4.57 -3.11 -6.06
CA ILE A 160 -4.37 -3.54 -4.67
C ILE A 160 -5.30 -4.68 -4.29
N GLY A 161 -6.60 -4.59 -4.61
CA GLY A 161 -7.55 -5.68 -4.39
C GLY A 161 -7.18 -6.98 -5.12
N ARG A 162 -6.34 -6.88 -6.16
CA ARG A 162 -5.80 -8.02 -6.93
C ARG A 162 -4.39 -8.46 -6.48
N GLY A 163 -3.88 -7.89 -5.40
CA GLY A 163 -2.59 -8.25 -4.79
C GLY A 163 -1.39 -7.43 -5.28
N ALA A 164 -1.57 -6.39 -6.09
CA ALA A 164 -0.47 -5.51 -6.47
C ALA A 164 -0.28 -4.36 -5.47
N PHE A 165 0.97 -4.07 -5.10
CA PHE A 165 1.31 -3.00 -4.16
C PHE A 165 2.44 -2.09 -4.69
N CYS A 166 2.88 -2.35 -5.92
CA CYS A 166 3.89 -1.62 -6.68
C CYS A 166 3.83 -2.04 -8.15
N ASP A 167 4.53 -1.34 -9.03
CA ASP A 167 4.58 -1.58 -10.47
C ASP A 167 5.04 -3.00 -10.81
N ALA A 168 6.03 -3.52 -10.09
CA ALA A 168 6.51 -4.89 -10.26
C ALA A 168 5.38 -5.92 -10.04
N HIS A 169 4.56 -5.75 -9.00
CA HIS A 169 3.42 -6.66 -8.76
C HIS A 169 2.31 -6.50 -9.81
N VAL A 170 2.08 -5.29 -10.34
CA VAL A 170 1.10 -5.11 -11.43
C VAL A 170 1.46 -5.99 -12.61
N LEU A 171 2.74 -5.98 -13.00
CA LEU A 171 3.26 -6.76 -14.13
C LEU A 171 3.24 -8.27 -13.85
N ALA A 172 3.70 -8.67 -12.66
CA ALA A 172 3.88 -10.07 -12.31
C ALA A 172 2.57 -10.78 -11.97
N ASP A 173 1.69 -10.13 -11.20
CA ASP A 173 0.55 -10.79 -10.57
C ASP A 173 -0.77 -10.41 -11.23
N VAL A 174 -0.97 -9.13 -11.60
CA VAL A 174 -2.28 -8.64 -12.04
C VAL A 174 -2.47 -8.70 -13.55
N LEU A 175 -1.48 -8.26 -14.34
CA LEU A 175 -1.60 -8.28 -15.81
C LEU A 175 -1.89 -9.68 -16.39
N PRO A 176 -1.32 -10.79 -15.88
CA PRO A 176 -1.68 -12.14 -16.35
C PRO A 176 -3.16 -12.48 -16.12
N GLN A 177 -3.74 -12.02 -15.01
CA GLN A 177 -5.15 -12.25 -14.68
C GLN A 177 -6.08 -11.47 -15.62
N LEU A 178 -5.75 -10.21 -15.91
CA LEU A 178 -6.50 -9.36 -16.84
C LEU A 178 -6.48 -9.91 -18.27
N ALA A 179 -5.36 -10.50 -18.70
CA ALA A 179 -5.25 -11.11 -20.04
C ALA A 179 -6.03 -12.43 -20.16
N ALA A 180 -6.19 -13.17 -19.07
CA ALA A 180 -6.89 -14.45 -19.05
C ALA A 180 -8.42 -14.33 -18.98
N GLY A 181 -8.97 -13.12 -18.86
CA GLY A 181 -10.42 -12.88 -18.69
C GLY A 181 -11.00 -13.53 -17.43
N LYS A 182 -10.15 -13.87 -16.44
CA LYS A 182 -10.58 -14.48 -15.19
C LYS A 182 -10.92 -13.37 -14.20
N SER A 183 -12.21 -13.09 -14.06
CA SER A 183 -12.73 -12.51 -12.82
C SER A 183 -12.42 -13.50 -11.70
N ALA A 184 -11.77 -13.02 -10.63
CA ALA A 184 -11.61 -13.78 -9.40
C ALA A 184 -12.98 -13.96 -8.73
#